data_AF-Q8YWK3-F1
#
_entry.id   AF-Q8YWK3-F1
#
_cell.length_a   1.000
_cell.length_b   1.000
_cell.length_c   1.000
_cell.angle_alpha   90.00
_cell.angle_beta   90.00
_cell.angle_gamma   90.00
#
_symmetry.space_group_name_H-M   'P 1'
#
loop_
_entity.id
_entity.type
_entity.pdbx_description
1 polymer ?
#
loop_
_entity_poly.entity_id
_entity_poly.type
_entity_poly.pdbx_seq_one_letter_code
_entity_poly.pdbx_strand_id
1 'polypeptide(L)'
;MILLAWWLDIPASVGIGASVVASIVTLLSYIFPLLPGINSVGRQSLGTFFYAVSVGILVAWFWHIQQPQYAAIGMMVMAWGDGLAALVGQRFGKHKYKLLGAQKSWEGSLTMALASYLVCSLILLGVLGNVWQTWLVSLAVAFVATSLEAFSLLGVDNLTVPLGSAAIAFALIQFWPLH
;
A
#
# COMPACT_ATOMS: atom_id res chain seq x y z
N MET A 1 -7.01 10.27 4.86
CA MET A 1 -7.29 9.93 6.28
C MET A 1 -6.00 9.78 7.10
N ILE A 2 -5.05 8.90 6.74
CA ILE A 2 -3.84 8.63 7.56
C ILE A 2 -2.90 9.83 7.71
N LEU A 3 -2.64 10.59 6.63
CA LEU A 3 -1.82 11.81 6.69
C LEU A 3 -2.45 12.90 7.58
N LEU A 4 -3.77 13.04 7.50
CA LEU A 4 -4.52 14.00 8.31
C LEU A 4 -4.53 13.57 9.79
N ALA A 5 -4.66 12.27 10.05
CA ALA A 5 -4.61 11.70 11.40
C ALA A 5 -3.22 11.85 12.05
N TRP A 6 -2.15 11.71 11.26
CA TRP A 6 -0.79 11.97 11.72
C TRP A 6 -0.56 13.46 12.01
N TRP A 7 -1.06 14.35 11.14
CA TRP A 7 -0.93 15.80 11.34
C TRP A 7 -1.76 16.34 12.51
N LEU A 8 -2.82 15.62 12.92
CA LEU A 8 -3.73 15.99 14.01
C LEU A 8 -3.46 15.24 15.33
N ASP A 9 -2.39 14.45 15.43
CA ASP A 9 -2.06 13.62 16.61
C ASP A 9 -3.25 12.76 17.10
N ILE A 10 -4.03 12.22 16.16
CA ILE A 10 -5.21 11.41 16.48
C ILE A 10 -4.76 10.12 17.20
N PRO A 11 -5.35 9.76 18.35
CA PRO A 11 -4.97 8.57 19.09
C PRO A 11 -5.18 7.28 18.27
N ALA A 12 -4.25 6.33 18.42
CA ALA A 12 -4.22 5.03 17.73
C ALA A 12 -5.56 4.29 17.75
N SER A 13 -6.25 4.39 18.88
CA SER A 13 -7.55 3.76 19.14
C SER A 13 -8.62 4.17 18.14
N VAL A 14 -8.59 5.41 17.64
CA VAL A 14 -9.56 5.91 16.65
C VAL A 14 -9.24 5.36 15.26
N GLY A 15 -7.97 5.28 14.88
CA GLY A 15 -7.54 4.68 13.61
C GLY A 15 -7.81 3.18 13.55
N ILE A 16 -7.47 2.46 14.63
CA ILE A 16 -7.77 1.03 14.79
C ILE A 16 -9.29 0.82 14.80
N GLY A 17 -10.04 1.63 15.56
CA GLY A 17 -11.50 1.56 15.61
C GLY A 17 -12.14 1.77 14.22
N ALA A 18 -11.71 2.79 13.48
CA ALA A 18 -12.20 3.04 12.13
C ALA A 18 -11.87 1.90 11.15
N SER A 19 -10.67 1.32 11.25
CA SER A 19 -10.26 0.17 10.43
C SER A 19 -11.05 -1.09 10.78
N VAL A 20 -11.27 -1.36 12.07
CA VAL A 20 -12.10 -2.48 12.53
C VAL A 20 -13.54 -2.32 12.08
N VAL A 21 -14.13 -1.13 12.20
CA VAL A 21 -15.48 -0.83 11.72
C VAL A 21 -15.56 -0.97 10.21
N ALA A 22 -14.61 -0.41 9.45
CA ALA A 22 -14.58 -0.56 7.99
C ALA A 22 -14.42 -2.02 7.56
N SER A 23 -13.56 -2.78 8.25
CA SER A 23 -13.35 -4.21 8.01
C SER A 23 -14.62 -5.01 8.29
N ILE A 24 -15.29 -4.75 9.41
CA ILE A 24 -16.56 -5.41 9.79
C ILE A 24 -17.66 -5.03 8.80
N VAL A 25 -17.80 -3.76 8.41
CA VAL A 25 -18.79 -3.32 7.42
C VAL A 25 -18.54 -3.99 6.07
N THR A 26 -17.28 -4.10 5.65
CA THR A 26 -16.90 -4.76 4.40
C THR A 26 -17.15 -6.27 4.47
N LEU A 27 -16.79 -6.91 5.58
CA LEU A 27 -17.03 -8.33 5.83
C LEU A 27 -18.52 -8.65 5.91
N LEU A 28 -19.31 -7.80 6.57
CA LEU A 28 -20.77 -7.93 6.64
C LEU A 28 -21.42 -7.68 5.29
N SER A 29 -20.90 -6.75 4.49
CA SER A 29 -21.34 -6.54 3.10
C SER A 29 -21.02 -7.74 2.20
N TYR A 30 -19.96 -8.48 2.54
CA TYR A 30 -19.60 -9.74 1.88
C TYR A 30 -20.48 -10.92 2.32
N ILE A 31 -20.84 -11.00 3.61
CA ILE A 31 -21.63 -12.10 4.19
C ILE A 31 -23.14 -11.90 3.97
N PHE A 32 -23.62 -10.65 3.99
CA PHE A 32 -25.00 -10.28 3.72
C PHE A 32 -25.09 -9.55 2.38
N PRO A 33 -25.34 -10.27 1.27
CA PRO A 33 -25.61 -9.66 -0.03
C PRO A 33 -27.01 -9.01 -0.02
N LEU A 34 -27.20 -7.94 0.76
CA LEU A 34 -28.46 -7.20 0.88
C LEU A 34 -28.80 -6.41 -0.40
N LEU A 35 -27.89 -6.36 -1.38
CA LEU A 35 -28.09 -5.71 -2.67
C LEU A 35 -27.71 -6.67 -3.82
N PRO A 36 -28.70 -7.41 -4.38
CA PRO A 36 -28.49 -8.38 -5.46
C PRO A 36 -27.99 -7.79 -6.79
N GLY A 37 -27.86 -6.46 -6.90
CA GLY A 37 -27.44 -5.75 -8.12
C GLY A 37 -25.92 -5.72 -8.37
N ILE A 38 -25.11 -6.19 -7.42
CA ILE A 38 -23.63 -6.16 -7.48
C ILE A 38 -23.06 -7.59 -7.69
N ASN A 39 -23.87 -8.58 -8.04
CA ASN A 39 -23.44 -9.97 -8.22
C ASN A 39 -22.66 -10.27 -9.53
N SER A 40 -21.93 -9.29 -10.07
CA SER A 40 -20.82 -9.51 -11.00
C SER A 40 -19.43 -9.40 -10.33
N VAL A 41 -19.40 -9.22 -8.99
CA VAL A 41 -18.26 -8.65 -8.24
C VAL A 41 -17.56 -9.65 -7.29
N GLY A 42 -17.75 -10.97 -7.47
CA GLY A 42 -17.05 -12.00 -6.67
C GLY A 42 -15.52 -11.83 -6.59
N ARG A 43 -14.90 -11.23 -7.63
CA ARG A 43 -13.45 -10.98 -7.71
C ARG A 43 -12.98 -9.67 -7.06
N GLN A 44 -13.81 -8.62 -6.92
CA GLN A 44 -13.39 -7.38 -6.24
C GLN A 44 -13.47 -7.51 -4.71
N SER A 45 -14.34 -8.39 -4.20
CA SER A 45 -14.55 -8.59 -2.77
C SER A 45 -13.28 -8.99 -2.00
N LEU A 46 -12.48 -9.92 -2.54
CA LEU A 46 -11.24 -10.39 -1.91
C LEU A 46 -10.19 -9.29 -1.84
N GLY A 47 -10.03 -8.50 -2.91
CA GLY A 47 -9.08 -7.38 -2.93
C GLY A 47 -9.44 -6.30 -1.91
N THR A 48 -10.73 -5.97 -1.75
CA THR A 48 -11.17 -4.99 -0.73
C THR A 48 -11.00 -5.53 0.69
N PHE A 49 -11.25 -6.83 0.90
CA PHE A 49 -10.98 -7.48 2.19
C PHE A 49 -9.49 -7.44 2.53
N PHE A 50 -8.61 -7.83 1.60
CA PHE A 50 -7.16 -7.78 1.77
C PHE A 50 -6.64 -6.38 2.07
N TYR A 51 -7.21 -5.36 1.42
CA TYR A 51 -6.92 -3.97 1.72
C TYR A 51 -7.33 -3.57 3.15
N ALA A 52 -8.53 -3.94 3.59
CA ALA A 52 -8.98 -3.63 4.95
C ALA A 52 -8.09 -4.29 6.01
N VAL A 53 -7.69 -5.54 5.76
CA VAL A 53 -6.75 -6.29 6.61
C VAL A 53 -5.36 -5.62 6.63
N SER A 54 -4.83 -5.21 5.48
CA SER A 54 -3.51 -4.56 5.43
C SER A 54 -3.48 -3.24 6.19
N VAL A 55 -4.53 -2.41 6.05
CA VAL A 55 -4.73 -1.20 6.86
C VAL A 55 -4.72 -1.54 8.35
N GLY A 56 -5.50 -2.54 8.75
CA GLY A 56 -5.63 -2.94 10.15
C GLY A 56 -4.29 -3.37 10.74
N ILE A 57 -3.54 -4.21 10.03
CA ILE A 57 -2.21 -4.68 10.47
C ILE A 57 -1.22 -3.50 10.55
N LEU A 58 -1.16 -2.66 9.52
CA LEU A 58 -0.23 -1.52 9.48
C LEU A 58 -0.51 -0.54 10.62
N VAL A 59 -1.77 -0.17 10.83
CA VAL A 59 -2.15 0.73 11.92
C VAL A 59 -1.91 0.07 13.27
N ALA A 60 -2.32 -1.17 13.48
CA ALA A 60 -2.13 -1.86 14.76
C ALA A 60 -0.65 -1.95 15.14
N TRP A 61 0.24 -2.26 14.19
CA TRP A 61 1.66 -2.42 14.45
C TRP A 61 2.39 -1.08 14.57
N PHE A 62 2.37 -0.27 13.52
CA PHE A 62 3.19 0.94 13.44
C PHE A 62 2.71 2.07 14.34
N TRP A 63 1.41 2.11 14.65
CA TRP A 63 0.89 3.06 15.61
C TRP A 63 1.20 2.64 17.05
N HIS A 64 1.26 1.33 17.34
CA HIS A 64 1.66 0.82 18.65
C HIS A 64 3.13 1.16 18.98
N ILE A 65 4.03 1.01 18.01
CA ILE A 65 5.46 1.36 18.17
C ILE A 65 5.74 2.87 17.96
N GLN A 66 4.71 3.71 17.86
CA GLN A 66 4.82 5.16 17.65
C GLN A 66 5.62 5.58 16.41
N GLN A 67 5.56 4.77 15.33
CA GLN A 67 6.20 5.07 14.06
C GLN A 67 5.20 5.03 12.89
N PRO A 68 4.17 5.90 12.90
CA PRO A 68 3.08 5.89 11.91
C PRO A 68 3.54 6.17 10.48
N GLN A 69 4.73 6.75 10.28
CA GLN A 69 5.30 7.04 8.97
C GLN A 69 5.42 5.80 8.08
N TYR A 70 5.70 4.62 8.65
CA TYR A 70 5.84 3.39 7.85
C TYR A 70 4.49 2.86 7.40
N ALA A 71 3.46 2.95 8.25
CA ALA A 71 2.08 2.69 7.83
C ALA A 71 1.65 3.67 6.72
N ALA A 72 2.01 4.96 6.85
CA ALA A 72 1.74 5.95 5.82
C ALA A 72 2.45 5.60 4.49
N ILE A 73 3.72 5.18 4.53
CA ILE A 73 4.46 4.71 3.34
C ILE A 73 3.74 3.55 2.68
N GLY A 74 3.45 2.47 3.41
CA GLY A 74 2.77 1.30 2.85
C GLY A 74 1.44 1.65 2.19
N MET A 75 0.62 2.45 2.89
CA MET A 75 -0.70 2.84 2.41
C MET A 75 -0.66 3.80 1.22
N MET A 76 0.27 4.75 1.20
CA MET A 76 0.40 5.72 0.11
C MET A 76 1.04 5.07 -1.12
N VAL A 77 2.02 4.18 -0.95
CA VAL A 77 2.60 3.39 -2.04
C VAL A 77 1.52 2.55 -2.72
N MET A 78 0.66 1.89 -1.95
CA MET A 78 -0.45 1.16 -2.55
C MET A 78 -1.45 2.10 -3.25
N ALA A 79 -1.92 3.16 -2.58
CA ALA A 79 -2.95 4.02 -3.14
C ALA A 79 -2.51 4.78 -4.41
N TRP A 80 -1.29 5.30 -4.40
CA TRP A 80 -0.75 6.08 -5.51
C TRP A 80 0.01 5.22 -6.52
N GLY A 81 0.85 4.30 -6.05
CA GLY A 81 1.64 3.43 -6.91
C GLY A 81 0.75 2.53 -7.75
N ASP A 82 -0.04 1.68 -7.10
CA ASP A 82 -0.89 0.70 -7.79
C ASP A 82 -2.00 1.42 -8.59
N GLY A 83 -2.61 2.46 -8.02
CA GLY A 83 -3.63 3.27 -8.69
C GLY A 83 -3.13 3.94 -9.97
N LEU A 84 -1.93 4.55 -9.94
CA LEU A 84 -1.34 5.18 -11.13
C LEU A 84 -0.84 4.13 -12.13
N ALA A 85 -0.23 3.04 -11.65
CA ALA A 85 0.23 1.94 -12.50
C ALA A 85 -0.91 1.31 -13.29
N ALA A 86 -2.06 1.10 -12.66
CA ALA A 86 -3.27 0.62 -13.33
C ALA A 86 -3.77 1.61 -14.39
N LEU A 87 -3.83 2.91 -14.07
CA LEU A 87 -4.29 3.94 -14.99
C LEU A 87 -3.37 4.06 -16.22
N VAL A 88 -2.06 4.12 -15.99
CA VAL A 88 -1.06 4.22 -17.07
C VAL A 88 -0.99 2.92 -17.85
N GLY A 89 -1.03 1.76 -17.19
CA GLY A 89 -1.04 0.47 -17.86
C GLY A 89 -2.25 0.24 -18.75
N GLN A 90 -3.43 0.72 -18.36
CA GLN A 90 -4.63 0.65 -19.20
C GLN A 90 -4.59 1.62 -20.39
N ARG A 91 -4.14 2.86 -20.17
CA ARG A 91 -4.18 3.90 -21.22
C ARG A 91 -2.97 3.88 -22.16
N PHE A 92 -1.79 3.57 -21.65
CA PHE A 92 -0.52 3.67 -22.35
C PHE A 92 0.27 2.35 -22.40
N GLY A 93 -0.25 1.26 -21.83
CA GLY A 93 0.41 -0.04 -21.82
C GLY A 93 0.49 -0.67 -23.20
N LYS A 94 1.57 -0.35 -23.93
CA LYS A 94 1.86 -0.90 -25.26
C LYS A 94 2.65 -2.20 -25.14
N HIS A 95 3.60 -2.27 -24.21
CA HIS A 95 4.46 -3.43 -24.00
C HIS A 95 3.90 -4.30 -22.89
N LYS A 96 2.98 -5.21 -23.25
CA LYS A 96 2.36 -6.13 -22.30
C LYS A 96 3.20 -7.38 -22.10
N TYR A 97 3.26 -7.85 -20.87
CA TYR A 97 3.82 -9.15 -20.50
C TYR A 97 2.80 -9.95 -19.68
N LYS A 98 2.93 -11.27 -19.72
CA LYS A 98 2.12 -12.16 -18.88
C LYS A 98 2.99 -12.65 -17.74
N LEU A 99 2.57 -12.38 -16.51
CA LEU A 99 3.19 -12.94 -15.32
C LEU A 99 2.13 -13.67 -14.52
N LEU A 100 2.38 -14.94 -14.22
CA LEU A 100 1.52 -15.80 -13.40
C LEU A 100 0.03 -15.86 -13.86
N GLY A 101 -0.25 -15.57 -15.13
CA GLY A 101 -1.62 -15.55 -15.69
C GLY A 101 -2.31 -14.19 -15.69
N ALA A 102 -1.71 -13.15 -15.09
CA ALA A 102 -2.14 -11.76 -15.21
C ALA A 102 -1.44 -11.06 -16.38
N GLN A 103 -2.17 -10.20 -17.12
CA GLN A 103 -1.58 -9.30 -18.10
C GLN A 103 -1.14 -8.01 -17.39
N LYS A 104 0.15 -7.73 -17.42
CA LYS A 104 0.77 -6.49 -16.91
C LYS A 104 1.45 -5.77 -18.07
N SER A 105 1.84 -4.51 -17.87
CA SER A 105 2.58 -3.74 -18.87
C SER A 105 3.84 -3.13 -18.25
N TRP A 106 4.90 -3.04 -19.04
CA TRP A 106 6.15 -2.41 -18.61
C TRP A 106 5.94 -0.95 -18.18
N GLU A 107 5.05 -0.23 -18.86
CA GLU A 107 4.69 1.14 -18.54
C GLU A 107 3.98 1.25 -17.18
N GLY A 108 3.14 0.26 -16.84
CA GLY A 108 2.50 0.16 -15.53
C GLY A 108 3.53 -0.07 -14.43
N SER A 109 4.41 -1.07 -14.60
CA SER A 109 5.44 -1.40 -13.61
C SER A 109 6.45 -0.27 -13.40
N LEU A 110 6.82 0.46 -14.46
CA LEU A 110 7.67 1.65 -14.34
C LEU A 110 6.94 2.77 -13.56
N THR A 111 5.64 2.94 -13.81
CA THR A 111 4.83 3.91 -13.07
C THR A 111 4.75 3.53 -11.60
N MET A 112 4.55 2.24 -11.28
CA MET A 112 4.58 1.73 -9.91
C MET A 112 5.91 2.06 -9.23
N ALA A 113 7.03 1.77 -9.88
CA ALA A 113 8.36 2.05 -9.33
C ALA A 113 8.56 3.55 -9.05
N LEU A 114 8.26 4.42 -10.03
CA LEU A 114 8.44 5.86 -9.89
C LEU A 114 7.52 6.47 -8.84
N ALA A 115 6.23 6.11 -8.85
CA ALA A 115 5.27 6.60 -7.88
C ALA A 115 5.63 6.12 -6.45
N SER A 116 5.99 4.85 -6.29
CA SER A 116 6.43 4.29 -5.00
C SER A 116 7.68 5.00 -4.48
N TYR A 117 8.66 5.24 -5.35
CA TYR A 117 9.89 5.95 -5.02
C TYR A 117 9.59 7.37 -4.53
N LEU A 118 8.82 8.14 -5.31
CA LEU A 118 8.50 9.52 -4.98
C LEU A 118 7.70 9.64 -3.68
N VAL A 119 6.70 8.80 -3.50
CA VAL A 119 5.89 8.78 -2.28
C VAL A 119 6.75 8.47 -1.06
N CYS A 120 7.55 7.40 -1.14
CA CYS A 120 8.42 7.01 -0.03
C CYS A 120 9.45 8.09 0.27
N SER A 121 10.09 8.65 -0.77
CA SER A 121 11.12 9.67 -0.60
C SER A 121 10.55 10.95 0.00
N LEU A 122 9.36 11.39 -0.42
CA LEU A 122 8.73 12.58 0.15
C LEU A 122 8.37 12.40 1.63
N ILE A 123 7.85 11.23 2.02
CA ILE A 123 7.54 10.94 3.42
C ILE A 123 8.83 10.89 4.24
N LEU A 124 9.84 10.15 3.78
CA LEU A 124 11.11 10.03 4.50
C LEU A 124 11.90 11.34 4.53
N LEU A 125 11.83 12.18 3.50
CA LEU A 125 12.41 13.53 3.54
C LEU A 125 11.76 14.39 4.63
N GLY A 126 10.44 14.29 4.80
CA GLY A 126 9.73 15.01 5.86
C GLY A 126 10.03 14.52 7.28
N VAL A 127 10.41 13.25 7.44
CA VAL A 127 10.66 12.61 8.75
C VAL A 127 12.15 12.62 9.13
N LEU A 128 13.01 12.19 8.21
CA LEU A 128 14.44 11.97 8.40
C LEU A 128 15.30 13.10 7.82
N GLY A 129 14.74 13.93 6.95
CA GLY A 129 15.48 14.96 6.22
C GLY A 129 16.23 14.43 4.99
N ASN A 130 17.04 15.31 4.39
CA ASN A 130 17.82 15.01 3.18
C ASN A 130 19.11 14.25 3.52
N VAL A 131 18.95 12.96 3.86
CA VAL A 131 20.04 12.02 4.15
C VAL A 131 20.08 10.92 3.10
N TRP A 132 21.23 10.26 2.95
CA TRP A 132 21.39 9.22 1.92
C TRP A 132 20.49 8.00 2.15
N GLN A 133 20.14 7.69 3.41
CA GLN A 133 19.18 6.63 3.75
C GLN A 133 17.81 6.90 3.13
N THR A 134 17.33 8.14 3.14
CA THR A 134 16.03 8.52 2.56
C THR A 134 15.93 8.06 1.10
N TRP A 135 16.98 8.29 0.33
CA TRP A 135 17.01 7.96 -1.09
C TRP A 135 17.17 6.46 -1.35
N LEU A 136 18.10 5.80 -0.65
CA LEU A 136 18.33 4.36 -0.85
C LEU A 136 17.17 3.49 -0.33
N VAL A 137 16.59 3.84 0.81
CA VAL A 137 15.43 3.12 1.36
C VAL A 137 14.23 3.28 0.41
N SER A 138 14.01 4.48 -0.12
CA SER A 138 12.94 4.72 -1.10
C SER A 138 13.14 3.90 -2.38
N LEU A 139 14.38 3.75 -2.84
CA LEU A 139 14.70 2.92 -4.00
C LEU A 139 14.42 1.43 -3.72
N ALA A 140 14.81 0.94 -2.55
CA ALA A 140 14.52 -0.43 -2.13
C ALA A 140 13.01 -0.68 -2.01
N VAL A 141 12.27 0.26 -1.41
CA VAL A 141 10.80 0.20 -1.31
C VAL A 141 10.17 0.14 -2.70
N ALA A 142 10.59 1.00 -3.63
CA ALA A 142 10.07 1.01 -5.00
C ALA A 142 10.31 -0.32 -5.72
N PHE A 143 11.49 -0.90 -5.57
CA PHE A 143 11.83 -2.19 -6.17
C PHE A 143 10.97 -3.33 -5.59
N VAL A 144 10.83 -3.39 -4.27
CA VAL A 144 10.01 -4.39 -3.58
C VAL A 144 8.54 -4.23 -3.96
N ALA A 145 8.01 -3.01 -3.93
CA ALA A 145 6.61 -2.73 -4.24
C ALA A 145 6.26 -3.14 -5.67
N THR A 146 7.11 -2.77 -6.64
CA THR A 146 6.93 -3.15 -8.05
C THR A 146 7.05 -4.65 -8.26
N SER A 147 7.97 -5.32 -7.55
CA SER A 147 8.11 -6.77 -7.62
C SER A 147 6.84 -7.46 -7.07
N LEU A 148 6.37 -7.05 -5.90
CA LEU A 148 5.15 -7.59 -5.29
C LEU A 148 3.93 -7.36 -6.18
N GLU A 149 3.81 -6.19 -6.79
CA GLU A 149 2.73 -5.85 -7.74
C GLU A 149 2.81 -6.70 -9.02
N ALA A 150 4.02 -6.93 -9.54
CA ALA A 150 4.24 -7.76 -10.73
C ALA A 150 3.89 -9.23 -10.49
N PHE A 151 4.28 -9.79 -9.34
CA PHE A 151 4.03 -11.19 -8.97
C PHE A 151 2.64 -11.45 -8.36
N SER A 152 1.84 -10.42 -8.11
CA SER A 152 0.56 -10.62 -7.45
C SER A 152 -0.52 -11.19 -8.37
N LEU A 153 -1.34 -12.06 -7.79
CA LEU A 153 -2.54 -12.63 -8.40
C LEU A 153 -3.75 -12.39 -7.50
N LEU A 154 -4.92 -12.31 -8.12
CA LEU A 154 -6.23 -12.38 -7.42
C LEU A 154 -6.44 -11.33 -6.30
N GLY A 155 -5.81 -10.16 -6.38
CA GLY A 155 -6.00 -9.07 -5.40
C GLY A 155 -5.12 -9.18 -4.15
N VAL A 156 -4.16 -10.12 -4.13
CA VAL A 156 -3.21 -10.31 -3.02
C VAL A 156 -2.23 -9.13 -2.89
N ASP A 157 -2.09 -8.32 -3.95
CA ASP A 157 -1.29 -7.08 -4.01
C ASP A 157 -1.79 -6.07 -2.99
N ASN A 158 -3.12 -6.02 -2.79
CA ASN A 158 -3.74 -5.17 -1.79
C ASN A 158 -3.36 -5.53 -0.33
N LEU A 159 -2.78 -6.71 -0.12
CA LEU A 159 -2.19 -7.11 1.15
C LEU A 159 -0.67 -6.97 1.12
N THR A 160 -0.02 -7.52 0.11
CA THR A 160 1.44 -7.68 0.07
C THR A 160 2.16 -6.37 -0.19
N VAL A 161 1.69 -5.54 -1.12
CA VAL A 161 2.33 -4.25 -1.44
C VAL A 161 2.38 -3.32 -0.23
N PRO A 162 1.27 -2.99 0.45
CA PRO A 162 1.32 -2.07 1.59
C PRO A 162 2.14 -2.63 2.76
N LEU A 163 1.99 -3.92 3.09
CA LEU A 163 2.76 -4.55 4.16
C LEU A 163 4.25 -4.64 3.82
N GLY A 164 4.59 -5.06 2.61
CA GLY A 164 5.97 -5.24 2.15
C GLY A 164 6.72 -3.91 2.07
N SER A 165 6.08 -2.87 1.53
CA SER A 165 6.66 -1.52 1.48
C SER A 165 6.91 -0.93 2.86
N ALA A 166 5.96 -1.08 3.79
CA ALA A 166 6.15 -0.60 5.17
C ALA A 166 7.24 -1.41 5.90
N ALA A 167 7.22 -2.74 5.77
CA ALA A 167 8.17 -3.63 6.42
C ALA A 167 9.61 -3.39 5.94
N ILE A 168 9.84 -3.26 4.63
CA ILE A 168 11.19 -3.02 4.11
C ILE A 168 11.70 -1.62 4.48
N ALA A 169 10.83 -0.61 4.46
CA ALA A 169 11.18 0.74 4.91
C ALA A 169 11.61 0.74 6.38
N PHE A 170 10.82 0.09 7.24
CA PHE A 170 11.13 -0.04 8.66
C PHE A 170 12.43 -0.82 8.89
N ALA A 171 12.57 -2.01 8.29
CA ALA A 171 13.72 -2.88 8.50
C ALA A 171 15.04 -2.20 8.09
N LEU A 172 15.06 -1.52 6.94
CA LEU A 172 16.27 -0.86 6.46
C LEU A 172 16.64 0.36 7.31
N ILE A 173 15.67 1.14 7.80
CA ILE A 173 15.95 2.28 8.68
C ILE A 173 16.42 1.81 10.06
N GLN A 174 15.87 0.70 10.58
CA GLN A 174 16.35 0.10 11.82
C GLN A 174 17.76 -0.48 11.67
N PHE A 175 18.10 -1.03 10.50
CA PHE A 175 19.43 -1.54 10.22
C PHE A 175 20.46 -0.42 10.00
N TRP A 176 20.02 0.73 9.48
CA TRP A 176 20.86 1.90 9.24
C TRP A 176 20.40 3.14 10.03
N PRO A 177 20.44 3.08 11.36
CA PRO A 177 19.98 4.18 12.20
C PRO A 177 20.81 5.44 11.91
N LEU A 178 20.13 6.59 11.96
CA LEU A 178 20.80 7.89 11.93
C LEU A 178 21.54 8.06 13.26
N HIS A 179 22.87 7.98 13.22
CA HIS A 179 23.75 8.33 14.33
C HIS A 179 24.12 9.81 14.29
#